data_AF-A0A199W536-F1
#
_entry.id   AF-A0A199W536-F1
#
_cell.length_a   1.000
_cell.length_b   1.000
_cell.length_c   1.000
_cell.angle_alpha   90.00
_cell.angle_beta   90.00
_cell.angle_gamma   90.00
#
_symmetry.space_group_name_H-M   'P 1'
#
loop_
_entity.id
_entity.type
_entity.pdbx_description
1 polymer ?
#
loop_
_entity_poly.entity_id
_entity_poly.type
_entity_poly.pdbx_seq_one_letter_code
_entity_poly.pdbx_strand_id
1 'polypeptide(L)'
;MISDVILEKRAHRPQEGRWLSRTVLDHTGKECFVIRTRVGKGIWRRGAETPMAVKWEERIIEVREGSWSYIASSVGFAPEKVVGTATPKKDDLHEKNVAWCLSTGDVLSIQWEDGLDIQLENDSSTETVKLLRGRRLQYQVKKFIRDEDEDQYFTLVRASESQEGKATALLNWKLLAVEFSPEEDAVLVLLICMAITRTLTEIRREDSAGLLVRRRMREVQKGLKDWGSVMLPLSASSSASAFLQPWYWNASEVLAQQRCSTREDRQLSTLRLMERRSCIDKLSCPEKIIL
;
A
#
# COMPACT_ATOMS: atom_id res chain seq x y z
N MET A 1 0.86 -21.06 5.63
CA MET A 1 0.57 -22.51 5.68
C MET A 1 -0.31 -22.84 4.48
N ILE A 2 0.18 -23.69 3.58
CA ILE A 2 -0.57 -24.14 2.39
C ILE A 2 -1.34 -25.40 2.82
N SER A 3 -2.64 -25.47 2.55
CA SER A 3 -3.45 -26.67 2.77
C SER A 3 -3.24 -27.66 1.64
N ASP A 4 -3.43 -28.96 1.89
CA ASP A 4 -3.26 -30.01 0.88
C ASP A 4 -4.16 -29.79 -0.34
N VAL A 5 -5.37 -29.26 -0.12
CA VAL A 5 -6.30 -28.82 -1.18
C VAL A 5 -5.70 -27.77 -2.13
N ILE A 6 -4.83 -26.87 -1.63
CA ILE A 6 -4.18 -25.83 -2.46
C ILE A 6 -2.99 -26.44 -3.22
N LEU A 7 -2.27 -27.39 -2.60
CA LEU A 7 -1.20 -28.13 -3.27
C LEU A 7 -1.75 -28.96 -4.42
N GLU A 8 -2.85 -29.68 -4.21
CA GLU A 8 -3.53 -30.47 -5.24
C GLU A 8 -3.95 -29.60 -6.43
N LYS A 9 -4.55 -28.43 -6.17
CA LYS A 9 -4.91 -27.45 -7.20
C LYS A 9 -3.71 -26.83 -7.94
N ARG A 10 -2.49 -27.03 -7.43
CA ARG A 10 -1.23 -26.64 -8.09
C ARG A 10 -0.41 -27.85 -8.54
N ALA A 11 -1.07 -28.98 -8.86
CA ALA A 11 -0.42 -30.21 -9.28
C ALA A 11 0.71 -30.66 -8.32
N HIS A 12 0.49 -30.49 -7.02
CA HIS A 12 1.42 -30.81 -5.93
C HIS A 12 2.75 -30.02 -5.96
N ARG A 13 2.82 -28.92 -6.72
CA ARG A 13 3.99 -28.04 -6.73
C ARG A 13 3.91 -27.03 -5.57
N PRO A 14 4.70 -27.18 -4.50
CA PRO A 14 4.65 -26.27 -3.37
C PRO A 14 5.15 -24.88 -3.76
N GLN A 15 4.72 -23.85 -3.01
CA GLN A 15 5.28 -22.53 -3.17
C GLN A 15 6.75 -22.54 -2.73
N GLU A 16 7.62 -22.07 -3.61
CA GLU A 16 9.02 -21.82 -3.27
C GLU A 16 9.17 -20.48 -2.57
N GLY A 17 9.78 -20.54 -1.39
CA GLY A 17 10.02 -19.41 -0.54
C GLY A 17 8.77 -18.88 0.17
N ARG A 18 9.04 -17.98 1.13
CA ARG A 18 8.03 -17.17 1.79
C ARG A 18 8.01 -15.80 1.15
N TRP A 19 6.81 -15.33 0.83
CA TRP A 19 6.59 -14.03 0.19
C TRP A 19 5.62 -13.20 1.04
N LEU A 20 5.94 -11.92 1.23
CA LEU A 20 4.94 -10.91 1.57
C LEU A 20 4.25 -10.50 0.28
N SER A 21 2.95 -10.20 0.33
CA SER A 21 2.21 -9.81 -0.88
C SER A 21 1.25 -8.67 -0.59
N ARG A 22 1.12 -7.75 -1.54
CA ARG A 22 0.21 -6.61 -1.50
C ARG A 22 -0.59 -6.57 -2.78
N THR A 23 -1.89 -6.32 -2.65
CA THR A 23 -2.78 -6.10 -3.78
C THR A 23 -2.80 -4.60 -4.06
N VAL A 24 -2.47 -4.22 -5.28
CA VAL A 24 -2.59 -2.85 -5.77
C VAL A 24 -4.00 -2.67 -6.29
N LEU A 25 -4.66 -1.62 -5.81
CA LEU A 25 -5.97 -1.21 -6.28
C LEU A 25 -5.79 0.05 -7.11
N ASP A 26 -6.45 0.12 -8.25
CA ASP A 26 -6.57 1.38 -8.99
C ASP A 26 -7.54 2.35 -8.29
N HIS A 27 -7.72 3.50 -8.91
CA HIS A 27 -8.58 4.58 -8.41
C HIS A 27 -10.07 4.21 -8.33
N THR A 28 -10.51 3.13 -9.01
CA THR A 28 -11.86 2.57 -8.93
C THR A 28 -11.96 1.47 -7.85
N GLY A 29 -10.83 1.12 -7.22
CA GLY A 29 -10.76 0.06 -6.23
C GLY A 29 -10.64 -1.35 -6.82
N LYS A 30 -10.38 -1.47 -8.13
CA LYS A 30 -10.19 -2.75 -8.82
C LYS A 30 -8.74 -3.23 -8.65
N GLU A 31 -8.56 -4.53 -8.47
CA GLU A 31 -7.22 -5.15 -8.43
C GLU A 31 -6.54 -5.04 -9.79
N CYS A 32 -5.40 -4.37 -9.85
CA CYS A 32 -4.63 -4.17 -11.08
C CYS A 32 -3.25 -4.84 -11.05
N PHE A 33 -2.60 -4.89 -9.88
CA PHE A 33 -1.34 -5.58 -9.70
C PHE A 33 -1.29 -6.35 -8.36
N VAL A 34 -0.38 -7.32 -8.30
CA VAL A 34 0.05 -7.96 -7.06
C VAL A 34 1.55 -7.76 -6.89
N ILE A 35 1.94 -7.05 -5.84
CA ILE A 35 3.35 -6.89 -5.47
C ILE A 35 3.72 -8.03 -4.51
N ARG A 36 4.87 -8.65 -4.73
CA ARG A 36 5.41 -9.69 -3.84
C ARG A 36 6.83 -9.36 -3.44
N THR A 37 7.16 -9.55 -2.17
CA THR A 37 8.53 -9.39 -1.66
C THR A 37 9.01 -10.69 -1.03
N ARG A 38 10.16 -11.20 -1.48
CA ARG A 38 10.72 -12.44 -0.96
C ARG A 38 11.30 -12.20 0.44
N VAL A 39 10.88 -13.03 1.39
CA VAL A 39 11.34 -12.95 2.79
C VAL A 39 11.86 -14.29 3.33
N GLY A 40 11.71 -15.39 2.59
CA GLY A 40 12.37 -16.64 2.94
C GLY A 40 12.59 -17.58 1.75
N LYS A 41 13.55 -18.49 1.89
CA LYS A 41 13.84 -19.61 0.96
C LYS A 41 13.32 -20.93 1.50
N GLY A 42 13.28 -21.94 0.64
CA GLY A 42 12.81 -23.28 0.98
C GLY A 42 11.32 -23.45 0.73
N ILE A 43 10.82 -24.65 1.00
CA ILE A 43 9.46 -25.04 0.68
C ILE A 43 8.57 -24.82 1.91
N TRP A 44 7.48 -24.04 1.78
CA TRP A 44 6.53 -23.88 2.88
C TRP A 44 5.54 -25.06 2.92
N ARG A 45 5.77 -26.06 3.79
CA ARG A 45 4.87 -27.21 4.02
C ARG A 45 4.40 -27.30 5.48
N ARG A 46 3.19 -27.83 5.71
CA ARG A 46 2.64 -28.07 7.07
C ARG A 46 3.36 -29.29 7.68
N GLY A 47 3.90 -29.17 8.90
CA GLY A 47 4.54 -30.29 9.62
C GLY A 47 5.94 -30.68 9.16
N ALA A 48 6.56 -29.89 8.27
CA ALA A 48 7.89 -30.13 7.71
C ALA A 48 8.74 -28.83 7.76
N GLU A 49 9.69 -28.67 6.83
CA GLU A 49 10.66 -27.57 6.77
C GLU A 49 10.06 -26.17 7.00
N THR A 50 10.71 -25.41 7.88
CA THR A 50 10.42 -23.98 8.08
C THR A 50 11.27 -23.16 7.12
N PRO A 51 10.67 -22.31 6.27
CA PRO A 51 11.43 -21.48 5.35
C PRO A 51 12.43 -20.57 6.06
N MET A 52 13.69 -20.66 5.63
CA MET A 52 14.79 -19.87 6.18
C MET A 52 14.67 -18.43 5.71
N ALA A 53 14.95 -17.48 6.60
CA ALA A 53 15.01 -16.07 6.23
C ALA A 53 16.05 -15.86 5.11
N VAL A 54 15.69 -15.08 4.08
CA VAL A 54 16.65 -14.66 3.05
C VAL A 54 17.56 -13.56 3.58
N LYS A 55 18.80 -13.55 3.08
CA LYS A 55 19.70 -12.40 3.24
C LYS A 55 19.18 -11.19 2.46
N TRP A 56 19.76 -10.02 2.68
CA TRP A 56 19.29 -8.76 2.08
C TRP A 56 19.27 -8.83 0.54
N GLU A 57 20.37 -9.24 -0.05
CA GLU A 57 20.64 -9.42 -1.48
C GLU A 57 19.65 -10.35 -2.20
N GLU A 58 18.87 -11.14 -1.45
CA GLU A 58 17.91 -12.10 -1.96
C GLU A 58 16.44 -11.65 -1.79
N ARG A 59 16.22 -10.44 -1.24
CA ARG A 59 14.89 -9.86 -1.00
C ARG A 59 14.32 -9.18 -2.25
N ILE A 60 14.09 -9.99 -3.27
CA ILE A 60 13.54 -9.54 -4.55
C ILE A 60 12.11 -9.04 -4.36
N ILE A 61 11.78 -7.94 -5.02
CA ILE A 61 10.41 -7.43 -5.19
C ILE A 61 9.95 -7.77 -6.61
N GLU A 62 8.73 -8.28 -6.74
CA GLU A 62 8.07 -8.57 -8.02
C GLU A 62 6.76 -7.80 -8.11
N VAL A 63 6.52 -7.13 -9.22
CA VAL A 63 5.20 -6.58 -9.60
C VAL A 63 4.60 -7.53 -10.63
N ARG A 64 3.45 -8.11 -10.30
CA ARG A 64 2.70 -9.03 -11.16
C ARG A 64 1.44 -8.36 -11.67
N GLU A 65 1.24 -8.37 -12.97
CA GLU A 65 0.07 -7.75 -13.61
C GLU A 65 -1.17 -8.62 -13.46
N GLY A 66 -2.27 -7.99 -13.02
CA GLY A 66 -3.57 -8.63 -12.88
C GLY A 66 -4.02 -8.82 -11.43
N SER A 67 -5.17 -9.48 -11.29
CA SER A 67 -5.84 -9.76 -10.02
C SER A 67 -5.50 -11.14 -9.47
N TRP A 68 -5.76 -11.37 -8.18
CA TRP A 68 -5.64 -12.72 -7.61
C TRP A 68 -6.61 -13.72 -8.24
N SER A 69 -6.11 -14.93 -8.52
CA SER A 69 -6.97 -16.08 -8.84
C SER A 69 -7.42 -16.75 -7.55
N TYR A 70 -8.61 -16.38 -7.07
CA TYR A 70 -9.14 -16.85 -5.79
C TYR A 70 -9.64 -18.29 -5.87
N ILE A 71 -9.21 -19.11 -4.91
CA ILE A 71 -9.63 -20.50 -4.77
C ILE A 71 -10.68 -20.63 -3.66
N ALA A 72 -10.49 -19.89 -2.57
CA ALA A 72 -11.37 -19.88 -1.41
C ALA A 72 -11.14 -18.60 -0.59
N SER A 73 -12.17 -17.78 -0.39
CA SER A 73 -12.15 -16.57 0.45
C SER A 73 -10.82 -15.78 0.38
N SER A 74 -9.93 -15.93 1.37
CA SER A 74 -8.66 -15.21 1.48
C SER A 74 -7.45 -15.94 0.88
N VAL A 75 -7.66 -17.02 0.14
CA VAL A 75 -6.65 -17.87 -0.48
C VAL A 75 -6.79 -17.79 -2.00
N GLY A 76 -5.68 -17.49 -2.66
CA GLY A 76 -5.62 -17.46 -4.11
C GLY A 76 -4.18 -17.49 -4.60
N PHE A 77 -4.02 -17.61 -5.90
CA PHE A 77 -2.75 -17.54 -6.60
C PHE A 77 -2.50 -16.12 -7.11
N ALA A 78 -1.27 -15.63 -6.94
CA ALA A 78 -0.86 -14.38 -7.58
C ALA A 78 -0.78 -14.59 -9.10
N PRO A 79 -0.97 -13.54 -9.92
CA PRO A 79 -0.82 -13.64 -11.37
C PRO A 79 0.56 -14.17 -11.77
N GLU A 80 0.64 -14.90 -12.87
CA GLU A 80 1.92 -15.47 -13.34
C GLU A 80 2.83 -14.42 -14.00
N LYS A 81 2.25 -13.49 -14.75
CA LYS A 81 2.96 -12.45 -15.50
C LYS A 81 3.65 -11.46 -14.57
N VAL A 82 4.97 -11.56 -14.46
CA VAL A 82 5.82 -10.56 -13.80
C VAL A 82 6.11 -9.45 -14.81
N VAL A 83 5.78 -8.20 -14.45
CA VAL A 83 5.99 -7.02 -15.31
C VAL A 83 7.08 -6.10 -14.79
N GLY A 84 7.51 -6.29 -13.55
CA GLY A 84 8.68 -5.58 -13.04
C GLY A 84 9.29 -6.27 -11.83
N THR A 85 10.57 -6.02 -11.61
CA THR A 85 11.32 -6.52 -10.46
C THR A 85 12.26 -5.47 -9.90
N ALA A 86 12.44 -5.46 -8.58
CA ALA A 86 13.54 -4.76 -7.94
C ALA A 86 14.42 -5.76 -7.20
N THR A 87 15.73 -5.70 -7.45
CA THR A 87 16.74 -6.54 -6.80
C THR A 87 17.73 -5.65 -6.07
N PRO A 88 17.99 -5.89 -4.78
CA PRO A 88 19.00 -5.13 -4.06
C PRO A 88 20.38 -5.44 -4.62
N LYS A 89 21.22 -4.42 -4.83
CA LYS A 89 22.64 -4.59 -5.12
C LYS A 89 23.32 -5.19 -3.88
N LYS A 90 24.41 -5.90 -4.14
CA LYS A 90 25.26 -6.47 -3.10
C LYS A 90 26.10 -5.34 -2.48
N ASP A 91 25.46 -4.55 -1.64
CA ASP A 91 26.11 -3.49 -0.88
C ASP A 91 26.20 -3.90 0.58
N ASP A 92 27.33 -3.60 1.21
CA ASP A 92 27.50 -3.79 2.64
C ASP A 92 26.62 -2.77 3.36
N LEU A 93 25.51 -3.23 3.96
CA LEU A 93 24.62 -2.43 4.82
C LEU A 93 25.36 -1.64 5.93
N HIS A 94 26.64 -1.92 6.14
CA HIS A 94 27.57 -1.17 7.00
C HIS A 94 27.81 0.27 6.53
N GLU A 95 27.75 0.55 5.23
CA GLU A 95 28.00 1.88 4.64
C GLU A 95 26.76 2.80 4.66
N LYS A 96 25.70 2.43 5.40
CA LYS A 96 24.43 3.18 5.52
C LYS A 96 23.85 3.61 4.16
N ASN A 97 24.08 2.80 3.14
CA ASN A 97 23.58 2.97 1.79
C ASN A 97 23.04 1.62 1.28
N VAL A 98 22.08 1.68 0.37
CA VAL A 98 21.61 0.53 -0.41
C VAL A 98 21.21 1.02 -1.80
N ALA A 99 21.65 0.30 -2.83
CA ALA A 99 21.07 0.41 -4.16
C ALA A 99 20.09 -0.73 -4.49
N TRP A 100 19.05 -0.41 -5.25
CA TRP A 100 18.12 -1.35 -5.86
C TRP A 100 18.19 -1.21 -7.38
N CYS A 101 18.48 -2.32 -8.09
CA CYS A 101 18.31 -2.36 -9.54
C CYS A 101 16.86 -2.63 -9.88
N LEU A 102 16.25 -1.75 -10.67
CA LEU A 102 14.89 -1.91 -11.17
C LEU A 102 14.95 -2.52 -12.59
N SER A 103 13.98 -3.37 -12.91
CA SER A 103 13.87 -3.98 -14.24
C SER A 103 13.59 -2.97 -15.36
N THR A 104 13.23 -1.74 -15.01
CA THR A 104 13.05 -0.61 -15.92
C THR A 104 14.38 -0.04 -16.43
N GLY A 105 15.50 -0.48 -15.87
CA GLY A 105 16.85 0.02 -16.17
C GLY A 105 17.35 1.04 -15.14
N ASP A 106 16.47 1.56 -14.30
CA ASP A 106 16.84 2.53 -13.27
C ASP A 106 17.51 1.87 -12.05
N VAL A 107 18.40 2.61 -11.40
CA VAL A 107 19.01 2.26 -10.12
C VAL A 107 18.55 3.24 -9.06
N LEU A 108 17.86 2.72 -8.03
CA LEU A 108 17.42 3.49 -6.88
C LEU A 108 18.42 3.37 -5.74
N SER A 109 19.13 4.45 -5.44
CA SER A 109 20.10 4.54 -4.35
C SER A 109 19.47 5.23 -3.15
N ILE A 110 19.54 4.61 -1.97
CA ILE A 110 19.00 5.12 -0.71
C ILE A 110 20.16 5.22 0.30
N GLN A 111 20.46 6.41 0.78
CA GLN A 111 21.50 6.69 1.76
C GLN A 111 20.87 7.30 3.02
N TRP A 112 21.41 6.97 4.20
CA TRP A 112 20.86 7.45 5.47
C TRP A 112 21.92 7.84 6.52
N GLU A 113 23.15 8.12 6.10
CA GLU A 113 24.23 8.53 6.99
C GLU A 113 24.04 9.93 7.58
N ASP A 114 23.88 10.94 6.70
CA ASP A 114 23.74 12.36 7.07
C ASP A 114 22.29 12.88 6.92
N GLY A 115 21.35 11.94 6.88
CA GLY A 115 19.96 12.18 6.51
C GLY A 115 19.53 11.25 5.39
N LEU A 116 18.21 11.07 5.24
CA LEU A 116 17.66 10.21 4.22
C LEU A 116 17.71 10.90 2.86
N ASP A 117 18.63 10.46 2.00
CA ASP A 117 18.74 10.87 0.61
C ASP A 117 18.39 9.71 -0.32
N ILE A 118 17.63 10.00 -1.37
CA ILE A 118 17.15 8.99 -2.32
C ILE A 118 17.32 9.50 -3.74
N GLN A 119 18.09 8.77 -4.52
CA GLN A 119 18.45 9.12 -5.88
C GLN A 119 17.99 8.02 -6.84
N LEU A 120 17.57 8.43 -8.03
CA LEU A 120 17.19 7.53 -9.12
C LEU A 120 18.06 7.85 -10.32
N GLU A 121 18.89 6.89 -10.71
CA GLU A 121 19.83 7.03 -11.82
C GLU A 121 19.44 6.11 -12.96
N ASN A 122 19.58 6.60 -14.19
CA ASN A 122 19.35 5.80 -15.39
C ASN A 122 20.33 6.23 -16.48
N ASP A 123 21.33 5.39 -16.75
CA ASP A 123 22.40 5.66 -17.71
C ASP A 123 21.88 5.86 -19.16
N SER A 124 20.65 5.42 -19.44
CA SER A 124 20.03 5.55 -20.76
C SER A 124 19.16 6.80 -20.93
N SER A 125 18.98 7.59 -19.87
CA SER A 125 18.09 8.75 -19.86
C SER A 125 18.88 10.07 -19.85
N THR A 126 18.49 11.01 -20.71
CA THR A 126 18.95 12.41 -20.65
C THR A 126 18.15 13.24 -19.64
N GLU A 127 17.03 12.72 -19.14
CA GLU A 127 16.22 13.39 -18.13
C GLU A 127 16.79 13.17 -16.74
N THR A 128 16.85 14.23 -15.95
CA THR A 128 17.21 14.13 -14.54
C THR A 128 15.98 13.80 -13.71
N VAL A 129 16.08 12.77 -12.87
CA VAL A 129 15.02 12.35 -11.97
C VAL A 129 15.49 12.53 -10.53
N LYS A 130 14.67 13.23 -9.73
CA LYS A 130 14.95 13.46 -8.31
C LYS A 130 13.79 12.96 -7.47
N LEU A 131 14.10 12.29 -6.37
CA LEU A 131 13.10 11.91 -5.38
C LEU A 131 13.26 12.78 -4.13
N LEU A 132 12.34 13.72 -3.95
CA LEU A 132 12.40 14.68 -2.85
C LEU A 132 11.57 14.18 -1.66
N ARG A 133 12.13 14.27 -0.45
CA ARG A 133 11.39 13.98 0.80
C ARG A 133 10.28 15.03 1.01
N GLY A 134 9.10 14.55 1.38
CA GLY A 134 7.89 15.35 1.58
C GLY A 134 7.10 15.59 0.30
N ARG A 135 5.96 16.24 0.47
CA ARG A 135 5.11 16.79 -0.58
C ARG A 135 5.69 18.10 -1.08
N ARG A 136 6.24 18.07 -2.30
CA ARG A 136 6.92 19.21 -2.93
C ARG A 136 6.16 19.68 -4.18
N LEU A 137 6.50 20.87 -4.65
CA LEU A 137 5.97 21.47 -5.87
C LEU A 137 4.43 21.46 -5.89
N GLN A 138 3.82 20.81 -6.88
CA GLN A 138 2.36 20.74 -7.05
C GLN A 138 1.64 20.05 -5.88
N TYR A 139 2.34 19.18 -5.14
CA TYR A 139 1.77 18.48 -3.99
C TYR A 139 1.90 19.25 -2.68
N GLN A 140 2.63 20.38 -2.66
CA GLN A 140 2.88 21.15 -1.44
C GLN A 140 1.58 21.65 -0.82
N VAL A 141 1.41 21.40 0.48
CA VAL A 141 0.23 21.82 1.23
C VAL A 141 0.55 23.09 2.03
N LYS A 142 -0.30 24.11 1.93
CA LYS A 142 -0.09 25.42 2.59
C LYS A 142 -0.41 25.45 4.09
N LYS A 143 -0.97 24.37 4.63
CA LYS A 143 -1.32 24.28 6.06
C LYS A 143 -0.06 24.02 6.89
N PHE A 144 -0.09 24.37 8.18
CA PHE A 144 0.94 23.92 9.12
C PHE A 144 0.84 22.39 9.25
N ILE A 145 1.81 21.70 8.66
CA ILE A 145 1.97 20.26 8.73
C ILE A 145 3.21 19.99 9.57
N ARG A 146 3.16 18.98 10.42
CA ARG A 146 4.32 18.57 11.22
C ARG A 146 5.33 17.89 10.31
N ASP A 147 6.61 18.13 10.52
CA ASP A 147 7.67 17.53 9.70
C ASP A 147 7.61 15.99 9.70
N GLU A 148 7.18 15.37 10.81
CA GLU A 148 6.95 13.92 10.91
C GLU A 148 5.90 13.37 9.92
N ASP A 149 4.94 14.20 9.53
CA ASP A 149 3.91 13.82 8.55
C ASP A 149 4.50 13.88 7.13
N GLU A 150 5.43 14.80 6.85
CA GLU A 150 6.14 14.92 5.57
C GLU A 150 7.13 13.78 5.34
N ASP A 151 7.70 13.21 6.41
CA ASP A 151 8.61 12.05 6.36
C ASP A 151 8.00 10.79 5.75
N GLN A 152 6.67 10.75 5.65
CA GLN A 152 5.93 9.65 5.07
C GLN A 152 5.78 9.78 3.56
N TYR A 153 6.08 10.96 3.00
CA TYR A 153 5.90 11.27 1.59
C TYR A 153 7.22 11.39 0.84
N PHE A 154 7.18 11.03 -0.43
CA PHE A 154 8.22 11.31 -1.41
C PHE A 154 7.59 11.86 -2.67
N THR A 155 8.15 12.92 -3.23
CA THR A 155 7.74 13.52 -4.50
C THR A 155 8.76 13.18 -5.57
N LEU A 156 8.32 12.50 -6.63
CA LEU A 156 9.13 12.25 -7.82
C LEU A 156 9.06 13.48 -8.72
N VAL A 157 10.23 14.00 -9.07
CA VAL A 157 10.38 15.19 -9.91
C VAL A 157 11.23 14.84 -11.12
N ARG A 158 10.69 15.06 -12.31
CA ARG A 158 11.44 14.99 -13.56
C ARG A 158 11.78 16.39 -14.04
N ALA A 159 13.02 16.60 -14.44
CA ALA A 159 13.47 17.83 -15.05
C ALA A 159 14.25 17.53 -16.34
N SER A 160 13.87 18.23 -17.41
CA SER A 160 14.66 18.32 -18.64
C SER A 160 15.57 19.56 -18.56
N GLU A 161 16.65 19.58 -19.33
CA GLU A 161 17.69 20.63 -19.28
C GLU A 161 17.17 22.07 -19.42
N SER A 162 15.95 22.26 -19.94
CA SER A 162 15.35 23.57 -20.22
C SER A 162 14.08 23.89 -19.43
N GLN A 163 13.60 22.98 -18.56
CA GLN A 163 12.37 23.18 -17.80
C GLN A 163 12.61 23.05 -16.30
N GLU A 164 11.92 23.90 -15.53
CA GLU A 164 11.84 23.77 -14.08
C GLU A 164 11.19 22.41 -13.74
N GLY A 165 11.75 21.70 -12.75
CA GLY A 165 11.35 20.32 -12.45
C GLY A 165 9.85 20.20 -12.17
N LYS A 166 9.19 19.24 -12.83
CA LYS A 166 7.76 18.94 -12.67
C LYS A 166 7.60 17.75 -11.72
N ALA A 167 6.75 17.86 -10.69
CA ALA A 167 6.38 16.67 -9.93
C ALA A 167 5.46 15.79 -10.78
N THR A 168 5.87 14.55 -10.95
CA THR A 168 5.18 13.55 -11.76
C THR A 168 4.57 12.45 -10.92
N ALA A 169 5.06 12.23 -9.69
CA ALA A 169 4.43 11.30 -8.75
C ALA A 169 4.57 11.76 -7.29
N LEU A 170 3.62 11.32 -6.47
CA LEU A 170 3.63 11.42 -5.02
C LEU A 170 3.46 10.02 -4.44
N LEU A 171 4.36 9.63 -3.54
CA LEU A 171 4.33 8.35 -2.86
C LEU A 171 4.16 8.57 -1.36
N ASN A 172 3.32 7.77 -0.71
CA ASN A 172 3.32 7.60 0.74
C ASN A 172 3.78 6.18 1.06
N TRP A 173 5.02 6.03 1.54
CA TRP A 173 5.63 4.71 1.78
C TRP A 173 5.03 3.99 3.00
N LYS A 174 4.48 4.74 3.96
CA LYS A 174 3.88 4.17 5.17
C LYS A 174 2.48 3.61 4.89
N LEU A 175 1.69 4.33 4.09
CA LEU A 175 0.33 3.93 3.71
C LEU A 175 0.27 3.11 2.42
N LEU A 176 1.40 2.97 1.71
CA LEU A 176 1.52 2.30 0.40
C LEU A 176 0.54 2.87 -0.63
N ALA A 177 0.42 4.19 -0.64
CA ALA A 177 -0.42 4.93 -1.58
C ALA A 177 0.47 5.70 -2.55
N VAL A 178 0.08 5.72 -3.82
CA VAL A 178 0.80 6.44 -4.88
C VAL A 178 -0.19 7.17 -5.76
N GLU A 179 0.22 8.35 -6.21
CA GLU A 179 -0.42 9.14 -7.26
C GLU A 179 0.65 9.49 -8.27
N PHE A 180 0.36 9.37 -9.55
CA PHE A 180 1.32 9.68 -10.61
C PHE A 180 0.60 10.15 -11.87
N SER A 181 1.31 10.95 -12.66
CA SER A 181 0.84 11.50 -13.92
C SER A 181 0.80 10.41 -15.00
N PRO A 182 -0.01 10.56 -16.06
CA PRO A 182 -0.16 9.52 -17.09
C PRO A 182 1.12 9.25 -17.89
N GLU A 183 2.11 10.14 -17.80
CA GLU A 183 3.42 9.95 -18.42
C GLU A 183 4.34 9.00 -17.64
N GLU A 184 4.06 8.74 -16.36
CA GLU A 184 4.86 7.79 -15.56
C GLU A 184 4.42 6.35 -15.78
N ASP A 185 5.41 5.45 -15.78
CA ASP A 185 5.15 4.01 -15.72
C ASP A 185 4.70 3.62 -14.31
N ALA A 186 3.49 3.06 -14.21
CA ALA A 186 2.95 2.52 -12.97
C ALA A 186 3.89 1.50 -12.32
N VAL A 187 4.54 0.63 -13.11
CA VAL A 187 5.45 -0.40 -12.59
C VAL A 187 6.66 0.25 -11.92
N LEU A 188 7.26 1.27 -12.54
CA LEU A 188 8.35 2.04 -11.96
C LEU A 188 7.97 2.63 -10.60
N VAL A 189 6.84 3.35 -10.53
CA VAL A 189 6.38 4.01 -9.30
C VAL A 189 6.10 2.99 -8.19
N LEU A 190 5.49 1.84 -8.53
CA LEU A 190 5.24 0.77 -7.57
C LEU A 190 6.54 0.12 -7.05
N LEU A 191 7.53 -0.08 -7.93
CA LEU A 191 8.84 -0.61 -7.53
C LEU A 191 9.57 0.37 -6.60
N ILE A 192 9.59 1.66 -6.92
CA ILE A 192 10.18 2.71 -6.07
C ILE A 192 9.52 2.71 -4.70
N CYS A 193 8.17 2.77 -4.65
CA CYS A 193 7.42 2.77 -3.38
C CYS A 193 7.82 1.60 -2.48
N MET A 194 7.89 0.40 -3.07
CA MET A 194 8.12 -0.83 -2.33
C MET A 194 9.59 -1.02 -1.93
N ALA A 195 10.53 -0.59 -2.76
CA ALA A 195 11.96 -0.59 -2.43
C ALA A 195 12.23 0.35 -1.25
N ILE A 196 11.68 1.58 -1.28
CA ILE A 196 11.77 2.53 -0.17
C ILE A 196 11.17 1.95 1.09
N THR A 197 9.93 1.44 1.00
CA THR A 197 9.26 0.83 2.15
C THR A 197 10.09 -0.32 2.74
N ARG A 198 10.66 -1.18 1.88
CA ARG A 198 11.44 -2.32 2.34
C ARG A 198 12.73 -1.88 3.03
N THR A 199 13.43 -0.90 2.48
CA THR A 199 14.65 -0.32 3.07
C THR A 199 14.34 0.35 4.40
N LEU A 200 13.30 1.22 4.46
CA LEU A 200 12.95 1.95 5.68
C LEU A 200 12.44 1.05 6.80
N THR A 201 11.66 0.01 6.49
CA THR A 201 11.24 -0.99 7.51
C THR A 201 12.42 -1.76 8.09
N GLU A 202 13.47 -2.01 7.30
CA GLU A 202 14.69 -2.65 7.79
C GLU A 202 15.51 -1.71 8.67
N ILE A 203 15.76 -0.47 8.21
CA ILE A 203 16.53 0.54 8.93
C ILE A 203 15.88 0.86 10.28
N ARG A 204 14.56 1.05 10.29
CA ARG A 204 13.79 1.38 11.51
C ARG A 204 13.55 0.16 12.41
N ARG A 205 13.79 -1.06 11.93
CA ARG A 205 13.49 -2.33 12.62
C ARG A 205 12.04 -2.41 13.12
N GLU A 206 11.12 -1.78 12.39
CA GLU A 206 9.69 -1.71 12.70
C GLU A 206 8.87 -1.96 11.43
N ASP A 207 7.73 -2.65 11.57
CA ASP A 207 6.77 -2.83 10.48
C ASP A 207 5.87 -1.59 10.31
N SER A 208 6.47 -0.40 10.12
CA SER A 208 5.74 0.87 10.11
C SER A 208 4.69 0.96 9.00
N ALA A 209 4.89 0.24 7.89
CA ALA A 209 3.96 0.15 6.76
C ALA A 209 3.01 -1.08 6.86
N GLY A 210 3.07 -1.82 7.96
CA GLY A 210 2.22 -2.97 8.20
C GLY A 210 2.38 -4.09 7.18
N LEU A 211 3.58 -4.30 6.60
CA LEU A 211 3.92 -5.33 5.61
C LEU A 211 3.68 -6.76 6.12
N LEU A 212 3.81 -7.00 7.42
CA LEU A 212 3.58 -8.30 8.06
C LEU A 212 2.10 -8.56 8.35
N VAL A 213 1.29 -7.49 8.43
CA VAL A 213 -0.16 -7.62 8.63
C VAL A 213 -0.80 -8.16 7.35
N ARG A 214 -1.50 -9.29 7.47
CA ARG A 214 -2.27 -9.84 6.35
C ARG A 214 -3.63 -9.16 6.29
N ARG A 215 -3.78 -8.22 5.37
CA ARG A 215 -5.07 -7.60 5.03
C ARG A 215 -5.37 -7.85 3.56
N ARG A 216 -6.54 -8.39 3.24
CA ARG A 216 -7.04 -8.41 1.85
C ARG A 216 -8.21 -7.46 1.77
N MET A 217 -8.07 -6.47 0.90
CA MET A 217 -9.12 -5.51 0.58
C MET A 217 -9.93 -6.10 -0.56
N ARG A 218 -11.19 -6.43 -0.31
CA ARG A 218 -12.16 -6.70 -1.37
C ARG A 218 -13.02 -5.46 -1.54
N GLU A 219 -13.34 -5.10 -2.77
CA GLU A 219 -14.37 -4.11 -3.02
C GLU A 219 -15.70 -4.61 -2.43
N VAL A 220 -16.26 -3.85 -1.47
CA VAL A 220 -17.51 -4.23 -0.77
C VAL A 220 -18.72 -3.95 -1.67
N GLN A 221 -18.71 -2.83 -2.40
CA GLN A 221 -19.69 -2.42 -3.40
C GLN A 221 -19.03 -1.56 -4.47
N LYS A 222 -19.41 -1.79 -5.74
CA LYS A 222 -18.98 -0.97 -6.88
C LYS A 222 -19.42 0.48 -6.69
N GLY A 223 -18.52 1.43 -6.94
CA GLY A 223 -18.82 2.87 -6.88
C GLY A 223 -18.65 3.55 -5.52
N LEU A 224 -18.42 2.81 -4.43
CA LEU A 224 -18.18 3.42 -3.11
C LEU A 224 -16.82 4.13 -3.04
N LYS A 225 -15.83 3.63 -3.81
CA LYS A 225 -14.45 4.14 -3.80
C LYS A 225 -14.15 5.16 -4.91
N ASP A 226 -15.01 5.24 -5.92
CA ASP A 226 -14.87 6.16 -7.05
C ASP A 226 -14.92 7.62 -6.60
N TRP A 227 -15.55 7.92 -5.46
CA TRP A 227 -15.65 9.28 -4.94
C TRP A 227 -14.31 9.89 -4.51
N GLY A 228 -13.32 9.07 -4.12
CA GLY A 228 -11.99 9.54 -3.73
C GLY A 228 -11.03 9.78 -4.90
N SER A 229 -11.44 9.45 -6.12
CA SER A 229 -10.64 9.58 -7.35
C SER A 229 -11.17 10.63 -8.32
N VAL A 230 -12.31 11.27 -8.01
CA VAL A 230 -12.85 12.39 -8.78
C VAL A 230 -12.20 13.69 -8.31
N MET A 231 -11.24 14.19 -9.09
CA MET A 231 -10.73 15.55 -8.95
C MET A 231 -11.78 16.52 -9.49
N LEU A 232 -12.47 17.25 -8.60
CA LEU A 232 -13.35 18.34 -9.03
C LEU A 232 -12.53 19.62 -9.25
N PRO A 233 -12.85 20.44 -10.26
CA PRO A 233 -12.28 21.78 -10.40
C PRO A 233 -12.50 22.56 -9.10
N LEU A 234 -11.48 23.27 -8.62
CA LEU A 234 -11.42 24.02 -7.36
C LEU A 234 -12.48 25.14 -7.17
N SER A 235 -13.46 25.23 -8.06
CA SER A 235 -14.49 26.27 -8.08
C SER A 235 -15.85 25.71 -7.67
N ALA A 236 -16.03 25.47 -6.37
CA ALA A 236 -17.32 25.65 -5.69
C ALA A 236 -17.11 25.50 -4.19
N SER A 237 -17.25 26.61 -3.47
CA SER A 237 -17.49 26.62 -2.03
C SER A 237 -18.68 25.72 -1.67
N SER A 238 -18.50 24.92 -0.60
CA SER A 238 -19.55 24.33 0.26
C SER A 238 -19.99 22.89 -0.04
N SER A 239 -19.22 21.90 0.43
CA SER A 239 -19.63 20.98 1.52
C SER A 239 -18.56 19.90 1.79
N ALA A 240 -18.26 19.72 3.08
CA ALA A 240 -17.05 19.11 3.61
C ALA A 240 -17.10 17.57 3.64
N SER A 241 -16.73 16.93 2.52
CA SER A 241 -16.44 15.50 2.50
C SER A 241 -14.94 15.31 2.30
N ALA A 242 -14.28 14.57 3.21
CA ALA A 242 -12.85 14.24 3.08
C ALA A 242 -12.53 13.52 1.76
N PHE A 243 -13.52 12.86 1.16
CA PHE A 243 -13.41 12.14 -0.12
C PHE A 243 -13.37 13.07 -1.34
N LEU A 244 -13.78 14.33 -1.21
CA LEU A 244 -13.75 15.30 -2.32
C LEU A 244 -12.47 16.14 -2.35
N GLN A 245 -11.55 15.89 -1.41
CA GLN A 245 -10.24 16.55 -1.36
C GLN A 245 -9.17 15.60 -1.91
N PRO A 246 -8.05 16.13 -2.43
CA PRO A 246 -6.91 15.31 -2.79
C PRO A 246 -6.54 14.38 -1.64
N TRP A 247 -6.39 13.08 -1.93
CA TRP A 247 -6.25 12.05 -0.90
C TRP A 247 -5.11 12.35 0.07
N TYR A 248 -4.03 12.95 -0.43
CA TYR A 248 -2.84 13.26 0.35
C TYR A 248 -3.03 14.41 1.34
N TRP A 249 -4.13 15.17 1.30
CA TRP A 249 -4.40 16.21 2.30
C TRP A 249 -4.78 15.63 3.66
N ASN A 250 -5.57 14.55 3.68
CA ASN A 250 -6.00 13.83 4.87
C ASN A 250 -5.87 12.31 4.63
N ALA A 251 -4.69 11.85 4.23
CA ALA A 251 -4.47 10.47 3.78
C ALA A 251 -4.94 9.43 4.79
N SER A 252 -4.72 9.69 6.09
CA SER A 252 -5.23 8.83 7.15
C SER A 252 -6.75 8.71 7.11
N GLU A 253 -7.53 9.77 6.89
CA GLU A 253 -8.99 9.68 6.88
C GLU A 253 -9.53 9.06 5.58
N VAL A 254 -8.97 9.47 4.44
CA VAL A 254 -9.34 8.99 3.11
C VAL A 254 -9.04 7.49 2.98
N LEU A 255 -7.91 7.06 3.53
CA LEU A 255 -7.50 5.65 3.53
C LEU A 255 -7.97 4.88 4.77
N ALA A 256 -8.37 5.50 5.89
CA ALA A 256 -8.82 4.78 7.11
C ALA A 256 -10.31 4.47 7.19
N GLN A 257 -11.16 4.90 6.23
CA GLN A 257 -12.53 4.34 6.10
C GLN A 257 -12.57 2.80 5.98
N GLN A 258 -11.40 2.18 5.88
CA GLN A 258 -11.13 0.76 6.01
C GLN A 258 -11.35 0.15 7.41
N ARG A 259 -11.62 0.92 8.48
CA ARG A 259 -12.06 0.32 9.77
C ARG A 259 -13.54 -0.02 9.70
N CYS A 260 -13.90 -1.18 9.15
CA CYS A 260 -15.23 -1.74 9.35
C CYS A 260 -15.17 -3.22 9.77
N SER A 261 -15.49 -3.41 11.05
CA SER A 261 -15.79 -4.66 11.78
C SER A 261 -14.68 -5.72 11.88
N THR A 262 -13.79 -5.55 12.86
CA THR A 262 -13.41 -6.74 13.64
C THR A 262 -14.68 -7.32 14.27
N ARG A 263 -14.70 -8.63 14.44
CA ARG A 263 -15.87 -9.45 14.83
C ARG A 263 -16.47 -9.08 16.21
N GLU A 264 -15.89 -8.11 16.92
CA GLU A 264 -16.33 -7.59 18.22
C GLU A 264 -17.42 -6.51 18.08
N ASP A 265 -17.43 -5.70 17.01
CA ASP A 265 -18.45 -4.65 16.83
C ASP A 265 -19.84 -5.20 16.46
N ARG A 266 -19.90 -6.42 15.88
CA ARG A 266 -21.18 -7.11 15.66
C ARG A 266 -21.81 -7.59 16.96
N GLN A 267 -21.03 -7.95 17.98
CA GLN A 267 -21.62 -8.34 19.27
C GLN A 267 -22.15 -7.12 20.04
N LEU A 268 -21.44 -5.99 20.04
CA LEU A 268 -21.90 -4.75 20.69
C LEU A 268 -23.11 -4.11 20.01
N SER A 269 -23.21 -4.18 18.68
CA SER A 269 -24.39 -3.71 17.95
C SER A 269 -25.62 -4.61 18.15
N THR A 270 -25.42 -5.92 18.36
CA THR A 270 -26.53 -6.85 18.62
C THR A 270 -27.02 -6.75 20.07
N LEU A 271 -26.10 -6.55 21.04
CA LEU A 271 -26.42 -6.28 22.45
C LEU A 271 -27.17 -4.94 22.62
N ARG A 272 -26.74 -3.87 21.93
CA ARG A 272 -27.48 -2.59 21.95
C ARG A 272 -28.85 -2.65 21.27
N LEU A 273 -29.06 -3.54 20.29
CA LEU A 273 -30.38 -3.74 19.68
C LEU A 273 -31.31 -4.56 20.58
N MET A 274 -30.77 -5.49 21.38
CA MET A 274 -31.55 -6.25 22.36
C MET A 274 -31.92 -5.41 23.59
N GLU A 275 -31.01 -4.55 24.09
CA GLU A 275 -31.33 -3.62 25.19
C GLU A 275 -32.35 -2.55 24.78
N ARG A 276 -32.34 -2.08 23.52
CA ARG A 276 -33.37 -1.15 23.03
C ARG A 276 -34.75 -1.79 22.83
N ARG A 277 -34.83 -3.11 22.61
CA ARG A 277 -36.12 -3.83 22.57
C ARG A 277 -36.67 -4.10 23.97
N SER A 278 -35.84 -4.19 25.01
CA SER A 278 -36.30 -4.35 26.39
C SER A 278 -36.86 -3.06 27.02
N CYS A 279 -36.57 -1.88 26.45
CA CYS A 279 -37.00 -0.59 26.99
C CYS A 279 -38.25 0.01 26.30
N ILE A 280 -38.82 -0.66 25.29
CA ILE A 280 -40.01 -0.16 24.57
C ILE A 280 -41.34 -0.77 25.11
N ASP A 281 -41.29 -1.84 25.91
CA ASP A 281 -42.50 -2.49 26.47
C ASP A 281 -42.93 -1.98 27.86
N LYS A 282 -42.49 -0.79 28.31
CA LYS A 282 -42.85 -0.25 29.65
C LYS A 282 -43.37 1.19 29.67
N LEU A 283 -44.01 1.67 28.61
CA LEU A 283 -44.73 2.94 28.63
C LEU A 283 -46.07 2.85 27.89
N SER A 284 -47.07 2.23 28.51
CA SER A 284 -48.48 2.60 28.31
C SER A 284 -49.33 2.14 29.49
N CYS A 285 -49.44 2.99 30.51
CA CYS A 285 -50.66 3.14 31.29
C CYS A 285 -51.02 4.63 31.24
N PRO A 286 -52.29 4.95 30.99
CA PRO A 286 -52.99 5.68 32.03
C PRO A 286 -54.37 5.07 32.35
N GLU A 287 -54.60 4.91 33.65
CA GLU A 287 -55.82 5.28 34.39
C GLU A 287 -56.83 6.13 33.57
N LYS A 288 -58.15 5.97 33.64
CA LYS A 288 -59.01 5.70 34.82
C LYS A 288 -60.50 5.66 34.37
N ILE A 289 -61.36 5.08 35.24
CA ILE A 289 -62.71 5.55 35.64
C ILE A 289 -63.99 4.97 34.97
N ILE A 290 -64.74 4.24 35.84
CA ILE A 290 -66.21 4.16 36.08
C ILE A 290 -67.08 3.32 35.13
N LEU A 291 -67.56 2.17 35.63
CA LEU A 291 -68.83 2.03 36.36
C LEU A 291 -68.72 0.92 37.42
#